data_AF-A0AA43MAJ8-F1
#
_entry.id   AF-A0AA43MAJ8-F1
#
_cell.length_a   1.000
_cell.length_b   1.000
_cell.length_c   1.000
_cell.angle_alpha   90.00
_cell.angle_beta   90.00
_cell.angle_gamma   90.00
#
_symmetry.space_group_name_H-M   'P 1'
#
loop_
_entity.id
_entity.type
_entity.pdbx_description
1 polymer ?
#
loop_
_entity_poly.entity_id
_entity_poly.type
_entity_poly.pdbx_seq_one_letter_code
_entity_poly.pdbx_strand_id
1 'polypeptide(L)'
;MKIQLSKALFSILALAGLASAQAQSVTVNPIPVVNDDWRVSASINGWGSASSATLTEGRRSVTSTNSISQNLSDATAGALFSAEAHKGDWGMMADLVYWSLKDGSSSRTAYTPNGDGTISVGDNAATTQTALTGAATYTAYKSASLYLDGLLGLRYISSTTVINSQAIVNIDGTTTADRNRSRSSDLHTTDAIVGFKGRYRIADTSWFIPFYADGGKGPGSNDTTWQLQAGVGDAFSWGDVTLTYRALGFVLPDNHGGTNYTSSGPQLAATINF
;
A
#
# COMPACT_ATOMS: atom_id res chain seq x y z
N MET A 1 24.05 -0.85 33.49
CA MET A 1 23.70 -1.90 32.53
C MET A 1 23.41 -1.22 31.20
N LYS A 2 24.19 -1.53 30.16
CA LYS A 2 24.29 -0.77 28.91
C LYS A 2 23.04 -0.98 28.04
N ILE A 3 22.36 0.11 27.67
CA ILE A 3 21.34 0.12 26.62
C ILE A 3 22.09 0.18 25.29
N GLN A 4 22.13 -0.94 24.56
CA GLN A 4 22.64 -0.95 23.19
C GLN A 4 21.52 -0.51 22.24
N LEU A 5 21.59 0.74 21.81
CA LEU A 5 20.96 1.19 20.56
C LEU A 5 21.62 0.46 19.39
N SER A 6 20.84 -0.30 18.61
CA SER A 6 21.29 -0.88 17.36
C SER A 6 20.35 -0.49 16.21
N LYS A 7 20.77 0.57 15.51
CA LYS A 7 20.75 0.75 14.04
C LYS A 7 19.48 0.33 13.29
N ALA A 8 18.54 1.26 13.14
CA ALA A 8 17.74 1.38 11.93
C ALA A 8 18.06 2.74 11.29
N LEU A 9 19.05 2.78 10.41
CA LEU A 9 19.22 3.89 9.48
C LEU A 9 18.12 3.74 8.42
N PHE A 10 16.97 4.37 8.65
CA PHE A 10 16.13 4.79 7.53
C PHE A 10 16.81 6.01 6.92
N SER A 11 17.48 5.78 5.80
CA SER A 11 17.97 6.85 4.94
C SER A 11 16.74 7.53 4.32
N ILE A 12 16.12 8.46 5.06
CA ILE A 12 15.30 9.50 4.47
C ILE A 12 16.23 10.24 3.52
N LEU A 13 16.01 10.12 2.22
CA LEU A 13 16.72 10.90 1.22
C LEU A 13 16.33 12.36 1.46
N ALA A 14 17.12 13.05 2.28
CA ALA A 14 17.00 14.48 2.51
C ALA A 14 17.43 15.17 1.22
N LEU A 15 16.47 15.51 0.36
CA LEU A 15 16.68 16.48 -0.70
C LEU A 15 16.70 17.88 -0.06
N ALA A 16 17.73 18.15 0.73
CA ALA A 16 18.02 19.47 1.27
C ALA A 16 18.74 20.31 0.20
N GLY A 17 17.99 20.72 -0.82
CA GLY A 17 18.35 21.83 -1.69
C GLY A 17 17.72 23.11 -1.16
N LEU A 18 18.35 23.74 -0.18
CA LEU A 18 18.02 25.10 0.25
C LEU A 18 18.37 26.08 -0.87
N ALA A 19 17.42 26.33 -1.76
CA ALA A 19 17.37 27.56 -2.53
C ALA A 19 16.35 28.47 -1.85
N SER A 20 16.84 29.37 -1.00
CA SER A 20 16.06 30.52 -0.53
C SER A 20 15.83 31.47 -1.72
N ALA A 21 14.84 31.15 -2.55
CA ALA A 21 14.23 32.10 -3.45
C ALA A 21 13.11 32.80 -2.67
N GLN A 22 13.21 34.12 -2.54
CA GLN A 22 12.10 34.96 -2.12
C GLN A 22 10.93 34.70 -3.08
N ALA A 23 9.94 33.93 -2.65
CA ALA A 23 8.74 33.70 -3.43
C ALA A 23 7.88 34.97 -3.34
N GLN A 24 7.85 35.73 -4.44
CA GLN A 24 6.63 36.47 -4.77
C GLN A 24 5.48 35.47 -4.70
N SER A 25 4.43 35.82 -3.96
CA SER A 25 3.22 35.02 -3.78
C SER A 25 2.43 34.95 -5.09
N VAL A 26 2.97 34.21 -6.06
CA VAL A 26 2.16 33.59 -7.11
C VAL A 26 1.32 32.55 -6.39
N THR A 27 0.03 32.81 -6.25
CA THR A 27 -0.91 31.83 -5.71
C THR A 27 -0.91 30.62 -6.63
N VAL A 28 -0.19 29.57 -6.25
CA VAL A 28 -0.14 28.31 -7.00
C VAL A 28 -1.53 27.73 -7.02
N ASN A 29 -2.06 27.45 -8.22
CA ASN A 29 -3.34 26.77 -8.36
C ASN A 29 -3.10 25.25 -8.30
N PRO A 30 -3.62 24.53 -7.29
CA PRO A 30 -3.43 23.09 -7.17
C PRO A 30 -4.28 22.29 -8.17
N ILE A 31 -5.24 22.93 -8.85
CA ILE A 31 -6.11 22.28 -9.84
C ILE A 31 -5.35 22.10 -11.16
N PRO A 32 -5.23 20.86 -11.69
CA PRO A 32 -4.55 20.62 -12.94
C PRO A 32 -5.26 21.31 -14.10
N VAL A 33 -4.48 21.95 -14.98
CA VAL A 33 -5.00 22.49 -16.24
C VAL A 33 -5.19 21.34 -17.21
N VAL A 34 -6.39 21.23 -17.77
CA VAL A 34 -6.74 20.18 -18.74
C VAL A 34 -6.74 20.79 -20.13
N ASN A 35 -5.72 20.45 -20.92
CA ASN A 35 -5.51 20.86 -22.30
C ASN A 35 -4.84 19.71 -23.08
N ASP A 36 -4.52 19.92 -24.35
CA ASP A 36 -3.90 18.90 -25.20
C ASP A 36 -2.39 18.71 -24.99
N ASP A 37 -1.81 19.39 -24.00
CA ASP A 37 -0.41 19.19 -23.61
C ASP A 37 -0.27 17.98 -22.69
N TRP A 38 0.91 17.37 -22.69
CA TRP A 38 1.22 16.32 -21.75
C TRP A 38 1.47 16.90 -20.36
N ARG A 39 0.83 16.31 -19.36
CA ARG A 39 1.12 16.54 -17.94
C ARG A 39 1.60 15.23 -17.34
N VAL A 40 2.84 15.21 -16.87
CA VAL A 40 3.44 14.02 -16.26
C VAL A 40 3.81 14.33 -14.81
N SER A 41 3.56 13.39 -13.91
CA SER A 41 3.98 13.50 -12.52
C SER A 41 4.50 12.18 -11.98
N ALA A 42 5.41 12.28 -11.01
CA ALA A 42 5.95 11.14 -10.29
C ALA A 42 6.03 11.46 -8.79
N SER A 43 5.68 10.49 -7.96
CA SER A 43 5.60 10.64 -6.51
C SER A 43 6.44 9.59 -5.82
N ILE A 44 7.28 10.01 -4.89
CA ILE A 44 7.87 9.14 -3.87
C ILE A 44 7.10 9.31 -2.58
N ASN A 45 6.77 8.20 -1.92
CA ASN A 45 6.00 8.26 -0.68
C ASN A 45 6.52 7.28 0.38
N GLY A 46 6.17 7.58 1.64
CA GLY A 46 6.41 6.71 2.78
C GLY A 46 5.10 6.51 3.52
N TRP A 47 4.77 5.26 3.85
CA TRP A 47 3.51 4.88 4.48
C TRP A 47 3.78 4.12 5.79
N GLY A 48 3.43 4.73 6.92
CA GLY A 48 3.51 4.11 8.23
C GLY A 48 2.21 3.39 8.55
N SER A 49 2.06 2.14 8.11
CA SER A 49 0.81 1.39 8.25
C SER A 49 0.81 0.45 9.46
N ALA A 50 -0.32 0.39 10.16
CA ALA A 50 -0.68 -0.79 10.95
C ALA A 50 -1.26 -1.83 9.98
N SER A 51 -1.18 -3.11 10.34
CA SER A 51 -1.66 -4.19 9.48
C SER A 51 -2.40 -5.26 10.26
N SER A 52 -3.37 -5.87 9.60
CA SER A 52 -4.09 -7.06 10.06
C SER A 52 -4.10 -8.09 8.93
N ALA A 53 -3.89 -9.34 9.28
CA ALA A 53 -3.98 -10.49 8.38
C ALA A 53 -4.85 -11.56 9.04
N THR A 54 -5.92 -11.97 8.37
CA THR A 54 -6.78 -13.07 8.81
C THR A 54 -6.68 -14.21 7.82
N LEU A 55 -5.96 -15.26 8.22
CA LEU A 55 -5.85 -16.50 7.46
C LEU A 55 -7.07 -17.37 7.77
N THR A 56 -7.75 -17.83 6.74
CA THR A 56 -8.87 -18.77 6.86
C THR A 56 -8.58 -20.02 6.03
N GLU A 57 -8.70 -21.18 6.66
CA GLU A 57 -8.55 -22.50 6.01
C GLU A 57 -9.70 -23.41 6.46
N GLY A 58 -10.55 -23.81 5.52
CA GLY A 58 -11.77 -24.57 5.80
C GLY A 58 -12.67 -23.87 6.82
N ARG A 59 -12.81 -24.45 8.02
CA ARG A 59 -13.64 -23.91 9.13
C ARG A 59 -12.83 -23.14 10.18
N ARG A 60 -11.54 -22.91 9.95
CA ARG A 60 -10.63 -22.28 10.91
C ARG A 60 -10.20 -20.92 10.41
N SER A 61 -10.02 -20.02 11.35
CA SER A 61 -9.53 -18.68 11.08
C SER A 61 -8.59 -18.24 12.19
N VAL A 62 -7.52 -17.56 11.83
CA VAL A 62 -6.58 -16.96 12.77
C VAL A 62 -6.21 -15.56 12.30
N THR A 63 -6.26 -14.60 13.22
CA THR A 63 -5.95 -13.21 12.95
C THR A 63 -4.64 -12.82 13.61
N SER A 64 -3.78 -12.16 12.85
CA SER A 64 -2.59 -11.47 13.33
C SER A 64 -2.73 -9.98 13.09
N THR A 65 -2.20 -9.16 14.00
CA THR A 65 -2.21 -7.71 13.89
C THR A 65 -0.85 -7.16 14.28
N ASN A 66 -0.36 -6.18 13.52
CA ASN A 66 0.84 -5.42 13.83
C ASN A 66 0.50 -3.93 13.87
N SER A 67 0.99 -3.26 14.90
CA SER A 67 0.96 -1.81 15.00
C SER A 67 1.97 -1.17 14.03
N ILE A 68 1.82 0.13 13.80
CA ILE A 68 2.75 0.94 13.00
C ILE A 68 4.19 0.77 13.52
N SER A 69 4.40 0.87 14.84
CA SER A 69 5.74 0.77 15.43
C SER A 69 6.39 -0.60 15.20
N GLN A 70 5.60 -1.68 15.27
CA GLN A 70 6.07 -3.03 14.97
C GLN A 70 6.43 -3.17 13.49
N ASN A 71 5.57 -2.71 12.58
CA ASN A 71 5.87 -2.78 11.15
C ASN A 71 7.13 -1.96 10.79
N LEU A 72 7.33 -0.79 11.39
CA LEU A 72 8.56 -0.01 11.18
C LEU A 72 9.81 -0.67 11.79
N SER A 73 9.69 -1.33 12.95
CA SER A 73 10.84 -2.03 13.56
C SER A 73 11.25 -3.26 12.77
N ASP A 74 10.28 -3.92 12.16
CA ASP A 74 10.44 -5.18 11.45
C ASP A 74 10.75 -4.97 9.96
N ALA A 75 10.59 -3.74 9.45
CA ALA A 75 10.83 -3.40 8.05
C ALA A 75 12.31 -3.60 7.66
N THR A 76 12.52 -4.38 6.60
CA THR A 76 13.84 -4.61 6.00
C THR A 76 14.03 -3.83 4.71
N ALA A 77 12.95 -3.64 3.95
CA ALA A 77 12.93 -2.89 2.70
C ALA A 77 11.52 -2.37 2.45
N GLY A 78 11.44 -1.22 1.79
CA GLY A 78 10.18 -0.63 1.34
C GLY A 78 10.42 0.24 0.12
N ALA A 79 9.50 0.17 -0.85
CA ALA A 79 9.50 1.05 -2.01
C ALA A 79 8.05 1.43 -2.31
N LEU A 80 7.76 2.73 -2.26
CA LEU A 80 6.45 3.24 -2.60
C LEU A 80 6.59 4.38 -3.60
N PHE A 81 6.00 4.17 -4.77
CA PHE A 81 6.16 5.05 -5.92
C PHE A 81 4.86 5.11 -6.70
N SER A 82 4.51 6.29 -7.19
CA SER A 82 3.35 6.49 -8.05
C SER A 82 3.74 7.37 -9.23
N ALA A 83 3.12 7.17 -10.38
CA ALA A 83 3.32 8.02 -11.55
C ALA A 83 2.02 8.20 -12.31
N GLU A 84 1.84 9.36 -12.93
CA GLU A 84 0.67 9.70 -13.73
C GLU A 84 1.09 10.42 -15.00
N ALA A 85 0.33 10.20 -16.08
CA ALA A 85 0.47 10.94 -17.31
C ALA A 85 -0.92 11.25 -17.87
N HIS A 86 -1.16 12.50 -18.25
CA HIS A 86 -2.42 12.98 -18.77
C HIS A 86 -2.21 13.75 -20.07
N LYS A 87 -3.19 13.64 -20.98
CA LYS A 87 -3.33 14.46 -22.19
C LYS A 87 -4.82 14.64 -22.49
N GLY A 88 -5.26 15.90 -22.56
CA GLY A 88 -6.69 16.21 -22.61
C GLY A 88 -7.40 15.63 -21.39
N ASP A 89 -8.62 15.12 -21.60
CA ASP A 89 -9.42 14.49 -20.54
C ASP A 89 -8.98 13.04 -20.22
N TRP A 90 -7.97 12.49 -20.90
CA TRP A 90 -7.52 11.11 -20.69
C TRP A 90 -6.19 11.06 -19.94
N GLY A 91 -5.98 10.00 -19.18
CA GLY A 91 -4.70 9.73 -18.55
C GLY A 91 -4.49 8.27 -18.20
N MET A 92 -3.36 8.03 -17.57
CA MET A 92 -2.98 6.74 -16.99
C MET A 92 -2.23 6.96 -15.69
N MET A 93 -2.34 5.99 -14.78
CA MET A 93 -1.62 5.97 -13.51
C MET A 93 -0.99 4.61 -13.25
N ALA A 94 0.11 4.64 -12.50
CA ALA A 94 0.75 3.48 -11.91
C ALA A 94 1.07 3.75 -10.44
N ASP A 95 0.85 2.76 -9.57
CA ASP A 95 1.18 2.82 -8.14
C ASP A 95 1.81 1.50 -7.69
N LEU A 96 3.00 1.59 -7.10
CA LEU A 96 3.75 0.48 -6.53
C LEU A 96 3.80 0.64 -5.01
N VAL A 97 3.36 -0.39 -4.30
CA VAL A 97 3.58 -0.57 -2.86
C VAL A 97 4.33 -1.87 -2.66
N TYR A 98 5.59 -1.77 -2.29
CA TYR A 98 6.43 -2.89 -1.92
C TYR A 98 6.90 -2.72 -0.48
N TRP A 99 6.81 -3.79 0.29
CA TRP A 99 7.31 -3.84 1.66
C TRP A 99 7.73 -5.26 2.04
N SER A 100 8.82 -5.33 2.79
CA SER A 100 9.33 -6.56 3.36
C SER A 100 9.52 -6.36 4.85
N LEU A 101 8.93 -7.27 5.62
CA LEU A 101 8.99 -7.31 7.07
C LEU A 101 9.67 -8.61 7.50
N LYS A 102 10.52 -8.56 8.52
CA LYS A 102 11.04 -9.76 9.19
C LYS A 102 10.73 -9.67 10.68
N ASP A 103 10.16 -10.73 11.20
CA ASP A 103 10.05 -10.96 12.61
C ASP A 103 11.39 -11.50 13.12
N GLY A 104 12.11 -10.68 13.89
CA GLY A 104 13.34 -11.09 14.54
C GLY A 104 13.13 -11.80 15.88
N SER A 105 11.88 -11.98 16.33
CA SER A 105 11.55 -12.49 17.65
C SER A 105 11.03 -13.93 17.61
N SER A 106 11.75 -14.84 18.26
CA SER A 106 11.32 -16.25 18.44
C SER A 106 10.09 -16.41 19.34
N SER A 107 9.50 -15.30 19.81
CA SER A 107 8.35 -15.29 20.72
C SER A 107 7.01 -15.00 20.04
N ARG A 108 7.01 -14.57 18.77
CA ARG A 108 5.77 -14.18 18.08
C ARG A 108 5.33 -15.32 17.15
N THR A 109 4.17 -15.89 17.47
CA THR A 109 3.58 -16.98 16.70
C THR A 109 3.15 -16.48 15.33
N ALA A 110 3.58 -17.19 14.30
CA ALA A 110 3.25 -16.95 12.91
C ALA A 110 2.49 -18.12 12.30
N TYR A 111 1.68 -17.81 11.29
CA TYR A 111 0.81 -18.77 10.62
C TYR A 111 1.01 -18.65 9.11
N THR A 112 1.01 -19.79 8.42
CA THR A 112 1.05 -19.83 6.96
C THR A 112 0.19 -21.00 6.45
N PRO A 113 -0.61 -20.81 5.39
CA PRO A 113 -1.33 -21.93 4.78
C PRO A 113 -0.36 -22.85 4.04
N ASN A 114 -0.72 -24.14 3.95
CA ASN A 114 0.05 -25.14 3.21
C ASN A 114 -0.59 -25.50 1.85
N GLY A 115 -1.78 -24.96 1.53
CA GLY A 115 -2.49 -25.23 0.28
C GLY A 115 -3.16 -26.61 0.19
N ASP A 116 -3.16 -27.38 1.28
CA ASP A 116 -3.78 -28.71 1.43
C ASP A 116 -4.85 -28.74 2.53
N GLY A 117 -5.30 -27.56 2.98
CA GLY A 117 -6.26 -27.38 4.07
C GLY A 117 -5.64 -27.47 5.48
N THR A 118 -4.31 -27.53 5.58
CA THR A 118 -3.57 -27.45 6.86
C THR A 118 -2.91 -26.08 7.05
N ILE A 119 -2.68 -25.70 8.32
CA ILE A 119 -1.99 -24.46 8.69
C ILE A 119 -0.68 -24.83 9.39
N SER A 120 0.43 -24.28 8.92
CA SER A 120 1.71 -24.34 9.62
C SER A 120 1.82 -23.19 10.63
N VAL A 121 2.30 -23.54 11.82
CA VAL A 121 2.46 -22.63 12.97
C VAL A 121 3.93 -22.63 13.39
N GLY A 122 4.48 -21.43 13.59
CA GLY A 122 5.89 -21.26 13.86
C GLY A 122 6.25 -19.91 14.44
N ASP A 123 7.51 -19.52 14.30
CA ASP A 123 8.04 -18.20 14.64
C ASP A 123 8.87 -17.61 13.49
N ASN A 124 9.49 -16.45 13.73
CA ASN A 124 10.41 -15.79 12.80
C ASN A 124 9.83 -15.58 11.38
N ALA A 125 8.61 -15.06 11.29
CA ALA A 125 7.97 -14.77 10.01
C ALA A 125 8.71 -13.69 9.21
N ALA A 126 9.12 -14.02 8.00
CA ALA A 126 9.50 -13.05 6.98
C ALA A 126 8.36 -12.94 5.96
N THR A 127 7.83 -11.73 5.78
CA THR A 127 6.75 -11.46 4.82
C THR A 127 7.21 -10.41 3.82
N THR A 128 7.07 -10.73 2.54
CA THR A 128 7.30 -9.80 1.43
C THR A 128 6.00 -9.63 0.67
N GLN A 129 5.60 -8.38 0.49
CA GLN A 129 4.34 -8.04 -0.13
C GLN A 129 4.54 -6.97 -1.20
N THR A 130 3.84 -7.16 -2.32
CA THR A 130 3.85 -6.24 -3.46
C THR A 130 2.41 -6.00 -3.89
N ALA A 131 2.03 -4.75 -4.07
CA ALA A 131 0.84 -4.35 -4.81
C ALA A 131 1.27 -3.41 -5.94
N LEU A 132 0.90 -3.75 -7.17
CA LEU A 132 1.14 -2.94 -8.36
C LEU A 132 -0.21 -2.63 -9.02
N THR A 133 -0.58 -1.36 -9.01
CA THR A 133 -1.82 -0.87 -9.62
C THR A 133 -1.49 -0.14 -10.92
N GLY A 134 -2.23 -0.43 -11.98
CA GLY A 134 -2.20 0.33 -13.24
C GLY A 134 -3.62 0.61 -13.70
N ALA A 135 -3.93 1.86 -14.04
CA ALA A 135 -5.28 2.23 -14.48
C ALA A 135 -5.26 3.31 -15.56
N ALA A 136 -6.24 3.22 -16.47
CA ALA A 136 -6.61 4.34 -17.32
C ALA A 136 -7.53 5.29 -16.52
N THR A 137 -7.39 6.58 -16.76
CA THR A 137 -8.16 7.63 -16.08
C THR A 137 -8.88 8.50 -17.11
N TYR A 138 -10.05 9.02 -16.72
CA TYR A 138 -10.82 9.98 -17.50
C TYR A 138 -11.32 11.11 -16.61
N THR A 139 -11.07 12.36 -16.99
CA THR A 139 -11.51 13.55 -16.26
C THR A 139 -13.01 13.71 -16.39
N ALA A 140 -13.72 13.20 -15.38
CA ALA A 140 -15.17 13.21 -15.32
C ALA A 140 -15.72 14.59 -14.92
N TYR A 141 -14.97 15.36 -14.14
CA TYR A 141 -15.38 16.71 -13.72
C TYR A 141 -14.19 17.61 -13.43
N LYS A 142 -14.30 18.88 -13.85
CA LYS A 142 -13.31 19.93 -13.57
C LYS A 142 -13.98 21.28 -13.34
N SER A 143 -13.51 22.02 -12.35
CA SER A 143 -13.88 23.40 -12.05
C SER A 143 -12.71 24.16 -11.44
N ALA A 144 -12.91 25.42 -11.03
CA ALA A 144 -11.89 26.20 -10.32
C ALA A 144 -11.48 25.60 -8.95
N SER A 145 -12.30 24.71 -8.37
CA SER A 145 -12.08 24.16 -7.04
C SER A 145 -12.05 22.64 -6.97
N LEU A 146 -12.52 21.91 -7.99
CA LEU A 146 -12.56 20.46 -7.96
C LEU A 146 -12.03 19.88 -9.27
N TYR A 147 -11.18 18.87 -9.14
CA TYR A 147 -10.74 18.02 -10.23
C TYR A 147 -11.01 16.57 -9.85
N LEU A 148 -11.70 15.83 -10.72
CA LEU A 148 -12.15 14.46 -10.49
C LEU A 148 -11.92 13.62 -11.75
N ASP A 149 -11.14 12.56 -11.59
CA ASP A 149 -10.99 11.50 -12.56
C ASP A 149 -11.76 10.24 -12.10
N GLY A 150 -12.46 9.61 -13.03
CA GLY A 150 -12.82 8.20 -12.91
C GLY A 150 -11.66 7.31 -13.39
N LEU A 151 -11.53 6.10 -12.83
CA LEU A 151 -10.48 5.16 -13.21
C LEU A 151 -11.01 3.74 -13.41
N LEU A 152 -10.38 3.02 -14.33
CA LEU A 152 -10.56 1.59 -14.60
C LEU A 152 -9.19 0.97 -14.83
N GLY A 153 -8.89 -0.14 -14.15
CA GLY A 153 -7.56 -0.73 -14.20
C GLY A 153 -7.46 -2.12 -13.62
N LEU A 154 -6.21 -2.51 -13.35
CA LEU A 154 -5.85 -3.78 -12.74
C LEU A 154 -4.92 -3.51 -11.54
N ARG A 155 -5.04 -4.35 -10.51
CA ARG A 155 -4.13 -4.40 -9.36
C ARG A 155 -3.58 -5.82 -9.21
N TYR A 156 -2.29 -5.99 -9.45
CA TYR A 156 -1.56 -7.20 -9.10
C TYR A 156 -1.16 -7.15 -7.64
N ILE A 157 -1.35 -8.24 -6.91
CA ILE A 157 -0.99 -8.37 -5.50
C ILE A 157 -0.27 -9.70 -5.31
N SER A 158 0.86 -9.69 -4.60
CA SER A 158 1.56 -10.88 -4.18
C SER A 158 1.99 -10.77 -2.72
N SER A 159 1.90 -11.88 -1.99
CA SER A 159 2.38 -12.02 -0.62
C SER A 159 3.11 -13.34 -0.47
N THR A 160 4.38 -13.25 -0.16
CA THR A 160 5.20 -14.40 0.21
C THR A 160 5.45 -14.35 1.71
N THR A 161 5.13 -15.41 2.44
CA THR A 161 5.38 -15.53 3.88
C THR A 161 6.20 -16.79 4.15
N VAL A 162 7.35 -16.61 4.78
CA VAL A 162 8.25 -17.66 5.22
C VAL A 162 8.25 -17.71 6.74
N ILE A 163 8.03 -18.87 7.34
CA ILE A 163 8.08 -19.06 8.80
C ILE A 163 8.99 -20.22 9.17
N ASN A 164 9.51 -20.17 10.39
CA ASN A 164 10.15 -21.31 11.02
C ASN A 164 9.08 -22.21 11.65
N SER A 165 8.54 -23.14 10.85
CA SER A 165 7.45 -24.01 11.28
C SER A 165 7.91 -24.98 12.39
N GLN A 166 7.04 -25.15 13.38
CA GLN A 166 7.23 -26.06 14.52
C GLN A 166 6.08 -27.07 14.63
N ALA A 167 4.91 -26.71 14.11
CA ALA A 167 3.70 -27.53 14.16
C ALA A 167 2.84 -27.35 12.91
N ILE A 168 2.08 -28.39 12.57
CA ILE A 168 1.03 -28.38 11.55
C ILE A 168 -0.29 -28.65 12.25
N VAL A 169 -1.28 -27.81 11.95
CA VAL A 169 -2.66 -27.92 12.42
C VAL A 169 -3.47 -28.55 11.29
N ASN A 170 -3.84 -29.83 11.46
CA ASN A 170 -4.49 -30.66 10.44
C ASN A 170 -6.01 -30.42 10.36
N ILE A 171 -6.64 -30.78 9.25
CA ILE A 171 -8.09 -30.61 9.00
C ILE A 171 -8.96 -31.22 10.13
N ASP A 172 -8.54 -32.32 10.73
CA ASP A 172 -9.25 -33.02 11.81
C ASP A 172 -9.13 -32.37 13.21
N GLY A 173 -8.23 -31.38 13.37
CA GLY A 173 -8.04 -30.65 14.62
C GLY A 173 -6.82 -31.08 15.39
N THR A 174 -6.15 -32.12 14.93
CA THR A 174 -4.90 -32.57 15.53
C THR A 174 -3.77 -31.63 15.16
N THR A 175 -2.86 -31.45 16.12
CA THR A 175 -1.61 -30.73 15.91
C THR A 175 -0.48 -31.76 15.85
N THR A 176 0.23 -31.81 14.74
CA THR A 176 1.41 -32.67 14.57
C THR A 176 2.66 -31.81 14.56
N ALA A 177 3.77 -32.31 15.10
CA ALA A 177 5.04 -31.61 15.03
C ALA A 177 5.48 -31.46 13.56
N ASP A 178 5.81 -30.25 13.14
CA ASP A 178 6.46 -30.03 11.85
C ASP A 178 7.96 -30.15 12.06
N ARG A 179 8.58 -31.15 11.42
CA ARG A 179 10.04 -31.28 11.43
C ARG A 179 10.69 -30.39 10.37
N ASN A 180 9.89 -29.80 9.49
CA ASN A 180 10.38 -28.89 8.47
C ASN A 180 10.54 -27.49 9.08
N ARG A 181 11.79 -27.06 9.29
CA ARG A 181 12.10 -25.79 9.97
C ARG A 181 11.87 -24.54 9.12
N SER A 182 11.43 -24.68 7.86
CA SER A 182 11.14 -23.56 6.98
C SER A 182 9.96 -23.90 6.09
N ARG A 183 8.88 -23.11 6.20
CA ARG A 183 7.67 -23.21 5.36
C ARG A 183 7.46 -21.89 4.66
N SER A 184 7.19 -21.93 3.36
CA SER A 184 6.93 -20.77 2.51
C SER A 184 5.55 -20.91 1.90
N SER A 185 4.76 -19.84 1.96
CA SER A 185 3.52 -19.69 1.20
C SER A 185 3.66 -18.50 0.26
N ASP A 186 3.30 -18.67 -1.00
CA ASP A 186 3.30 -17.62 -2.01
C ASP A 186 1.90 -17.52 -2.62
N LEU A 187 1.19 -16.45 -2.30
CA LEU A 187 -0.17 -16.21 -2.76
C LEU A 187 -0.20 -14.93 -3.60
N HIS A 188 -0.97 -14.96 -4.68
CA HIS A 188 -1.10 -13.80 -5.56
C HIS A 188 -2.49 -13.73 -6.17
N THR A 189 -2.88 -12.53 -6.60
CA THR A 189 -4.08 -12.27 -7.40
C THR A 189 -3.85 -11.11 -8.36
N THR A 190 -4.67 -11.04 -9.40
CA THR A 190 -4.80 -9.86 -10.26
C THR A 190 -6.25 -9.46 -10.31
N ASP A 191 -6.55 -8.31 -9.71
CA ASP A 191 -7.92 -7.85 -9.52
C ASP A 191 -8.22 -6.72 -10.51
N ALA A 192 -9.39 -6.77 -11.15
CA ALA A 192 -9.90 -5.63 -11.89
C ALA A 192 -10.42 -4.58 -10.89
N ILE A 193 -10.06 -3.31 -11.09
CA ILE A 193 -10.44 -2.21 -10.20
C ILE A 193 -11.20 -1.12 -10.95
N VAL A 194 -12.16 -0.51 -10.26
CA VAL A 194 -12.85 0.70 -10.69
C VAL A 194 -12.92 1.68 -9.53
N GLY A 195 -12.79 2.97 -9.81
CA GLY A 195 -12.75 3.96 -8.76
C GLY A 195 -12.74 5.39 -9.25
N PHE A 196 -12.30 6.28 -8.38
CA PHE A 196 -12.09 7.68 -8.68
C PHE A 196 -10.94 8.26 -7.85
N LYS A 197 -10.37 9.34 -8.37
CA LYS A 197 -9.35 10.11 -7.67
C LYS A 197 -9.49 11.58 -8.01
N GLY A 198 -8.92 12.44 -7.18
CA GLY A 198 -9.01 13.86 -7.44
C GLY A 198 -8.42 14.71 -6.34
N ARG A 199 -8.71 15.99 -6.46
CA ARG A 199 -8.33 16.99 -5.47
C ARG A 199 -9.32 18.14 -5.43
N TYR A 200 -9.56 18.63 -4.23
CA TYR A 200 -10.42 19.79 -3.96
C TYR A 200 -9.58 20.95 -3.41
N ARG A 201 -9.58 22.10 -4.08
CA ARG A 201 -8.84 23.31 -3.66
C ARG A 201 -9.52 24.00 -2.48
N ILE A 202 -8.73 24.42 -1.51
CA ILE A 202 -9.20 25.14 -0.32
C ILE A 202 -9.06 26.64 -0.55
N ALA A 203 -10.18 27.37 -0.54
CA ALA A 203 -10.26 28.83 -0.43
C ALA A 203 -9.27 29.63 -1.31
N ASP A 204 -9.28 29.43 -2.63
CA ASP A 204 -8.38 30.08 -3.59
C ASP A 204 -6.88 30.04 -3.21
N THR A 205 -6.46 29.10 -2.37
CA THR A 205 -5.05 28.92 -1.96
C THR A 205 -4.36 27.82 -2.77
N SER A 206 -3.08 27.57 -2.47
CA SER A 206 -2.31 26.42 -2.93
C SER A 206 -2.67 25.12 -2.20
N TRP A 207 -3.41 25.21 -1.10
CA TRP A 207 -3.82 24.05 -0.31
C TRP A 207 -4.98 23.30 -0.97
N PHE A 208 -4.94 21.98 -0.85
CA PHE A 208 -5.97 21.11 -1.41
C PHE A 208 -6.18 19.85 -0.56
N ILE A 209 -7.32 19.20 -0.79
CA ILE A 209 -7.68 17.91 -0.22
C ILE A 209 -7.53 16.87 -1.34
N PRO A 210 -6.43 16.08 -1.38
CA PRO A 210 -6.36 14.92 -2.25
C PRO A 210 -7.30 13.82 -1.75
N PHE A 211 -7.88 13.06 -2.68
CA PHE A 211 -8.69 11.89 -2.38
C PHE A 211 -8.56 10.82 -3.47
N TYR A 212 -8.72 9.57 -3.06
CA TYR A 212 -8.69 8.39 -3.92
C TYR A 212 -9.55 7.29 -3.30
N ALA A 213 -10.35 6.61 -4.12
CA ALA A 213 -11.12 5.44 -3.72
C ALA A 213 -11.24 4.46 -4.89
N ASP A 214 -11.01 3.17 -4.63
CA ASP A 214 -11.34 2.10 -5.57
C ASP A 214 -11.89 0.87 -4.86
N GLY A 215 -12.57 0.05 -5.64
CA GLY A 215 -12.93 -1.31 -5.30
C GLY A 215 -12.70 -2.22 -6.51
N GLY A 216 -12.35 -3.46 -6.24
CA GLY A 216 -12.02 -4.43 -7.27
C GLY A 216 -12.34 -5.85 -6.89
N LYS A 217 -12.32 -6.70 -7.92
CA LYS A 217 -12.60 -8.12 -7.82
C LYS A 217 -11.61 -8.92 -8.67
N GLY A 218 -11.04 -9.95 -8.06
CA GLY A 218 -10.19 -10.94 -8.71
C GLY A 218 -10.99 -12.05 -9.41
N PRO A 219 -10.30 -13.01 -10.04
CA PRO A 219 -10.92 -14.13 -10.74
C PRO A 219 -11.62 -15.12 -9.81
N GLY A 220 -11.23 -15.23 -8.53
CA GLY A 220 -11.86 -16.11 -7.55
C GLY A 220 -13.17 -15.56 -6.98
N SER A 221 -13.94 -16.45 -6.34
CA SER A 221 -15.29 -16.14 -5.85
C SER A 221 -15.31 -15.08 -4.75
N ASN A 222 -14.25 -14.98 -3.95
CA ASN A 222 -14.13 -14.08 -2.79
C ASN A 222 -12.91 -13.13 -2.87
N ASP A 223 -12.27 -13.06 -4.04
CA ASP A 223 -11.06 -12.28 -4.26
C ASP A 223 -11.49 -10.83 -4.47
N THR A 224 -11.21 -9.99 -3.48
CA THR A 224 -11.62 -8.59 -3.50
C THR A 224 -10.46 -7.72 -3.06
N THR A 225 -10.42 -6.51 -3.60
CA THR A 225 -9.50 -5.46 -3.17
C THR A 225 -10.26 -4.15 -3.03
N TRP A 226 -9.83 -3.30 -2.12
CA TRP A 226 -10.32 -1.94 -1.99
C TRP A 226 -9.22 -1.04 -1.48
N GLN A 227 -9.28 0.22 -1.87
CA GLN A 227 -8.36 1.24 -1.36
C GLN A 227 -9.10 2.55 -1.12
N LEU A 228 -8.75 3.20 -0.02
CA LEU A 228 -9.21 4.54 0.33
C LEU A 228 -8.02 5.40 0.76
N GLN A 229 -7.99 6.65 0.31
CA GLN A 229 -6.99 7.61 0.72
C GLN A 229 -7.56 9.02 0.68
N ALA A 230 -7.30 9.81 1.71
CA ALA A 230 -7.64 11.24 1.74
C ALA A 230 -6.67 12.00 2.66
N GLY A 231 -6.57 13.31 2.49
CA GLY A 231 -5.73 14.12 3.37
C GLY A 231 -5.66 15.59 3.01
N VAL A 232 -4.49 16.17 3.22
CA VAL A 232 -4.18 17.57 2.90
C VAL A 232 -2.88 17.64 2.10
N GLY A 233 -2.84 18.57 1.15
CA GLY A 233 -1.66 18.86 0.35
C GLY A 233 -1.47 20.35 0.15
N ASP A 234 -0.25 20.73 -0.16
CA ASP A 234 0.13 22.07 -0.60
C ASP A 234 0.85 21.95 -1.94
N ALA A 235 0.46 22.81 -2.89
CA ALA A 235 1.01 22.84 -4.24
C ALA A 235 2.07 23.93 -4.38
N PHE A 236 3.18 23.55 -5.02
CA PHE A 236 4.32 24.39 -5.31
C PHE A 236 4.52 24.47 -6.83
N SER A 237 5.37 25.40 -7.28
CA SER A 237 5.68 25.52 -8.71
C SER A 237 6.32 24.28 -9.33
N TRP A 238 6.97 23.44 -8.52
CA TRP A 238 7.66 22.22 -8.95
C TRP A 238 6.82 20.94 -8.78
N GLY A 239 5.71 20.98 -8.04
CA GLY A 239 5.05 19.77 -7.57
C GLY A 239 4.22 19.95 -6.31
N ASP A 240 3.91 18.85 -5.65
CA ASP A 240 3.02 18.82 -4.47
C ASP A 240 3.68 18.11 -3.29
N VAL A 241 3.38 18.55 -2.07
CA VAL A 241 3.62 17.77 -0.84
C VAL A 241 2.28 17.41 -0.23
N THR A 242 2.08 16.15 0.12
CA THR A 242 0.81 15.67 0.69
C THR A 242 1.01 14.82 1.93
N LEU A 243 0.14 15.02 2.92
CA LEU A 243 -0.03 14.15 4.08
C LEU A 243 -1.43 13.56 4.02
N THR A 244 -1.50 12.24 3.89
CA THR A 244 -2.75 11.49 3.70
C THR A 244 -2.87 10.37 4.70
N TYR A 245 -4.08 9.87 4.91
CA TYR A 245 -4.33 8.59 5.55
C TYR A 245 -4.77 7.60 4.46
N ARG A 246 -4.00 6.53 4.28
CA ARG A 246 -4.27 5.48 3.28
C ARG A 246 -4.69 4.20 4.00
N ALA A 247 -5.71 3.53 3.45
CA ALA A 247 -6.14 2.19 3.82
C ALA A 247 -6.26 1.34 2.55
N LEU A 248 -5.67 0.15 2.59
CA LEU A 248 -5.69 -0.84 1.50
C LEU A 248 -6.06 -2.19 2.10
N GLY A 249 -7.08 -2.83 1.55
CA GLY A 249 -7.48 -4.18 1.91
C GLY A 249 -7.57 -5.07 0.68
N PHE A 250 -7.25 -6.35 0.86
CA PHE A 250 -7.37 -7.35 -0.19
C PHE A 250 -7.46 -8.77 0.37
N VAL A 251 -8.02 -9.69 -0.42
CA VAL A 251 -8.06 -11.12 -0.13
C VAL A 251 -7.17 -11.85 -1.11
N LEU A 252 -6.20 -12.61 -0.59
CA LEU A 252 -5.41 -13.55 -1.39
C LEU A 252 -6.03 -14.95 -1.29
N PRO A 253 -6.43 -15.56 -2.42
CA PRO A 253 -7.06 -16.87 -2.43
C PRO A 253 -6.05 -17.98 -2.07
N ASP A 254 -6.56 -19.03 -1.44
CA ASP A 254 -5.91 -20.35 -1.33
C ASP A 254 -6.91 -21.44 -1.75
N ASN A 255 -6.44 -22.61 -2.17
CA ASN A 255 -7.28 -23.74 -2.59
C ASN A 255 -8.31 -24.16 -1.52
N HIS A 256 -8.02 -23.95 -0.25
CA HIS A 256 -8.86 -24.35 0.87
C HIS A 256 -9.36 -23.18 1.72
N GLY A 257 -9.13 -21.94 1.27
CA GLY A 257 -9.61 -20.74 1.94
C GLY A 257 -9.05 -19.45 1.36
N GLY A 258 -8.40 -18.65 2.20
CA GLY A 258 -7.80 -17.39 1.79
C GLY A 258 -7.31 -16.52 2.94
N THR A 259 -6.49 -15.53 2.61
CA THR A 259 -5.91 -14.60 3.59
C THR A 259 -6.38 -13.18 3.30
N ASN A 260 -7.16 -12.61 4.22
CA ASN A 260 -7.59 -11.23 4.17
C ASN A 260 -6.53 -10.34 4.83
N TYR A 261 -6.00 -9.38 4.09
CA TYR A 261 -5.09 -8.36 4.57
C TYR A 261 -5.77 -6.99 4.61
N THR A 262 -5.50 -6.22 5.65
CA THR A 262 -5.84 -4.80 5.71
C THR A 262 -4.66 -4.04 6.31
N SER A 263 -4.18 -3.03 5.61
CA SER A 263 -3.14 -2.11 6.09
C SER A 263 -3.66 -0.68 6.05
N SER A 264 -3.47 0.08 7.12
CA SER A 264 -3.89 1.49 7.17
C SER A 264 -2.97 2.37 8.01
N GLY A 265 -2.80 3.63 7.60
CA GLY A 265 -1.95 4.57 8.33
C GLY A 265 -1.62 5.85 7.56
N PRO A 266 -0.88 6.78 8.20
CA PRO A 266 -0.42 8.00 7.58
C PRO A 266 0.60 7.74 6.46
N GLN A 267 0.43 8.44 5.34
CA GLN A 267 1.34 8.46 4.20
C GLN A 267 1.77 9.91 3.91
N LEU A 268 3.08 10.12 3.80
CA LEU A 268 3.68 11.37 3.33
C LEU A 268 4.20 11.16 1.90
N ALA A 269 3.87 12.06 0.98
CA ALA A 269 4.33 11.98 -0.40
C ALA A 269 4.85 13.33 -0.92
N ALA A 270 5.91 13.27 -1.72
CA ALA A 270 6.38 14.36 -2.55
C ALA A 270 6.16 14.00 -4.02
N THR A 271 5.45 14.84 -4.75
CA THR A 271 5.13 14.67 -6.17
C THR A 271 5.84 15.73 -6.98
N ILE A 272 6.52 15.35 -8.05
CA ILE A 272 7.19 16.26 -8.97
C ILE A 272 6.40 16.28 -10.27
N ASN A 273 6.15 17.46 -10.81
CA ASN A 273 5.49 17.67 -12.10
C ASN A 273 6.55 17.99 -13.17
N PHE A 274 6.41 17.42 -14.37
CA PHE A 274 7.31 17.60 -15.52
C PHE A 274 6.60 18.30 -16.68
#